data_AF-A0AA50HWD5-F1
#
_entry.id   AF-A0AA50HWD5-F1
#
_cell.length_a   1.000
_cell.length_b   1.000
_cell.length_c   1.000
_cell.angle_alpha   90.00
_cell.angle_beta   90.00
_cell.angle_gamma   90.00
#
_symmetry.space_group_name_H-M   'P 1'
#
loop_
_entity.id
_entity.type
_entity.pdbx_description
1 polymer ?
#
loop_
_entity_poly.entity_id
_entity_poly.type
_entity_poly.pdbx_seq_one_letter_code
_entity_poly.pdbx_strand_id
1 'polypeptide(L)'
;MISEVCPGLLNLVLAELPLLLTEGINYQAIADSLEDIQEESTHLWEFCKEYGVTPDPNGRVYVHDLWFKLQNFYVDNGTLERVDQPDGGYKNVWHEQANRWDANVTGPNQIFKRFKQLFPKIDKRRETQDPNFKGKFYFVGISLNSASPASPPYSMGVSASPSASLCFTNSNSASPEKKMINYLFLWNQSQ
;
A
#
# COMPACT_ATOMS: atom_id res chain seq x y z
N MET A 1 -37.83 -20.12 -41.60
CA MET A 1 -37.00 -19.29 -40.71
C MET A 1 -35.51 -19.60 -40.78
N ILE A 2 -35.06 -20.81 -41.12
CA ILE A 2 -33.61 -21.13 -41.28
C ILE A 2 -32.96 -20.50 -42.53
N SER A 3 -33.75 -20.18 -43.57
CA SER A 3 -33.27 -19.70 -44.86
C SER A 3 -32.78 -18.24 -44.90
N GLU A 4 -33.20 -17.40 -43.95
CA GLU A 4 -32.80 -15.98 -43.91
C GLU A 4 -31.69 -15.70 -42.89
N VAL A 5 -31.60 -16.52 -41.85
CA VAL A 5 -30.62 -16.35 -40.76
C VAL A 5 -29.20 -16.72 -41.23
N CYS A 6 -29.08 -17.72 -42.10
CA CYS A 6 -27.81 -18.18 -42.64
C CYS A 6 -27.08 -17.14 -43.54
N PRO A 7 -27.73 -16.51 -44.54
CA PRO A 7 -27.09 -15.48 -45.35
C PRO A 7 -26.81 -14.18 -44.57
N GLY A 8 -27.68 -13.82 -43.62
CA GLY A 8 -27.47 -12.64 -42.76
C GLY A 8 -26.23 -12.78 -41.87
N LEU A 9 -26.04 -13.94 -41.26
CA LEU A 9 -24.84 -14.25 -40.46
C LEU A 9 -23.58 -14.23 -41.33
N LEU A 10 -23.64 -14.81 -42.53
CA LEU A 10 -22.49 -14.85 -43.44
C LEU A 10 -22.05 -13.44 -43.87
N ASN A 11 -23.01 -12.56 -44.18
CA ASN A 11 -22.71 -11.17 -44.53
C ASN A 11 -22.08 -10.40 -43.37
N LEU A 12 -22.53 -10.66 -42.14
CA LEU A 12 -21.97 -10.03 -40.95
C LEU A 12 -20.54 -10.50 -40.68
N VAL A 13 -20.27 -11.80 -40.82
CA VAL A 13 -18.92 -12.36 -40.72
C VAL A 13 -18.00 -11.85 -41.82
N LEU A 14 -18.49 -11.75 -43.06
CA LEU A 14 -17.72 -11.20 -44.20
C LEU A 14 -17.45 -9.70 -44.07
N ALA A 15 -18.29 -8.95 -43.35
CA ALA A 15 -18.07 -7.53 -43.09
C ALA A 15 -17.05 -7.27 -41.96
N GLU A 16 -17.00 -8.14 -40.96
CA GLU A 16 -16.06 -8.05 -39.81
C GLU A 16 -14.67 -8.64 -40.12
N LEU A 17 -14.59 -9.70 -40.92
CA LEU A 17 -13.32 -10.33 -41.31
C LEU A 17 -12.23 -9.36 -41.79
N PRO A 18 -12.52 -8.38 -42.67
CA PRO A 18 -11.54 -7.40 -43.13
C PRO A 18 -11.03 -6.50 -42.00
N LEU A 19 -11.91 -6.05 -41.11
CA LEU A 19 -11.57 -5.25 -39.93
C LEU A 19 -10.61 -6.01 -39.02
N LEU A 20 -10.91 -7.28 -38.74
CA LEU A 20 -10.05 -8.17 -37.95
C LEU A 20 -8.69 -8.44 -38.62
N LEU A 21 -8.64 -8.52 -39.94
CA LEU A 21 -7.41 -8.70 -40.72
C LEU A 21 -6.54 -7.42 -40.77
N THR A 22 -7.16 -6.23 -40.78
CA THR A 22 -6.44 -4.95 -40.83
C THR A 22 -6.02 -4.44 -39.47
N GLU A 23 -6.89 -4.54 -38.46
CA GLU A 23 -6.67 -4.00 -37.12
C GLU A 23 -6.06 -5.04 -36.17
N GLY A 24 -6.28 -6.33 -36.43
CA GLY A 24 -5.88 -7.40 -35.53
C GLY A 24 -6.67 -7.41 -34.23
N ILE A 25 -6.52 -8.48 -33.44
CA ILE A 25 -7.06 -8.49 -32.08
C ILE A 25 -6.18 -7.60 -31.21
N ASN A 26 -6.76 -6.56 -30.61
CA ASN A 26 -6.04 -5.69 -29.69
C ASN A 26 -5.84 -6.40 -28.34
N TYR A 27 -4.65 -6.98 -28.16
CA TYR A 27 -4.25 -7.61 -26.89
C TYR A 27 -3.79 -6.62 -25.82
N GLN A 28 -3.62 -5.33 -26.14
CA GLN A 28 -3.12 -4.33 -25.18
C GLN A 28 -4.11 -4.13 -24.03
N ALA A 29 -5.41 -4.03 -24.33
CA ALA A 29 -6.43 -3.88 -23.29
C ALA A 29 -6.45 -5.05 -22.29
N ILE A 30 -6.12 -6.26 -22.75
CA ILE A 30 -6.02 -7.45 -21.89
C ILE A 30 -4.71 -7.43 -21.10
N ALA A 31 -3.61 -6.98 -21.71
CA ALA A 31 -2.32 -6.84 -21.03
C ALA A 31 -2.42 -5.83 -19.88
N ASP A 32 -3.01 -4.66 -20.13
CA ASP A 32 -3.23 -3.61 -19.12
C ASP A 32 -4.12 -4.13 -17.99
N SER A 33 -5.25 -4.77 -18.32
CA SER A 33 -6.14 -5.35 -17.30
C SER A 33 -5.47 -6.47 -16.48
N LEU A 34 -4.58 -7.24 -17.08
CA LEU A 34 -3.81 -8.29 -16.39
C LEU A 34 -2.75 -7.69 -15.48
N GLU A 35 -2.13 -6.59 -15.88
CA GLU A 35 -1.17 -5.86 -15.06
C GLU A 35 -1.88 -5.24 -13.85
N ASP A 36 -3.03 -4.61 -14.04
CA ASP A 36 -3.87 -4.07 -12.96
C ASP A 36 -4.29 -5.16 -11.96
N ILE A 37 -4.76 -6.32 -12.44
CA ILE A 37 -5.12 -7.46 -11.57
C ILE A 37 -3.91 -7.99 -10.81
N GLN A 38 -2.73 -8.03 -11.44
CA GLN A 38 -1.51 -8.46 -10.77
C GLN A 38 -1.10 -7.46 -9.68
N GLU A 39 -1.20 -6.17 -9.95
CA GLU A 39 -0.93 -5.09 -9.00
C GLU A 39 -1.88 -5.13 -7.79
N GLU A 40 -3.18 -5.38 -8.00
CA GLU A 40 -4.17 -5.50 -6.93
C GLU A 40 -3.97 -6.76 -6.08
N SER A 41 -3.34 -7.80 -6.63
CA SER A 41 -3.32 -9.12 -5.99
C SER A 41 -2.23 -9.31 -4.92
N THR A 42 -1.19 -8.46 -4.88
CA THR A 42 -0.05 -8.67 -3.97
C THR A 42 0.40 -7.44 -3.16
N HIS A 43 0.62 -7.61 -1.87
CA HIS A 43 1.15 -6.58 -0.95
C HIS A 43 2.55 -6.09 -1.34
N LEU A 44 3.31 -6.90 -2.08
CA LEU A 44 4.64 -6.50 -2.56
C LEU A 44 4.57 -5.43 -3.65
N TRP A 45 3.50 -5.40 -4.45
CA TRP A 45 3.28 -4.33 -5.42
C TRP A 45 2.97 -3.01 -4.72
N GLU A 46 2.14 -3.03 -3.68
CA GLU A 46 1.87 -1.87 -2.83
C GLU A 46 3.17 -1.33 -2.21
N PHE A 47 3.99 -2.21 -1.63
CA PHE A 47 5.33 -1.86 -1.16
C PHE A 47 6.20 -1.23 -2.26
N CYS A 48 6.20 -1.79 -3.48
CA CYS A 48 6.99 -1.23 -4.58
C CYS A 48 6.52 0.17 -4.99
N LYS A 49 5.21 0.43 -4.96
CA LYS A 49 4.63 1.75 -5.25
C LYS A 49 4.98 2.77 -4.17
N GLU A 50 4.82 2.43 -2.90
CA GLU A 50 5.08 3.35 -1.79
C GLU A 50 6.56 3.69 -1.62
N TYR A 51 7.44 2.70 -1.74
CA TYR A 51 8.89 2.88 -1.54
C TYR A 51 9.64 3.18 -2.84
N GLY A 52 8.92 3.41 -3.95
CA GLY A 52 9.49 3.78 -5.24
C GLY A 52 10.50 2.74 -5.75
N VAL A 53 10.19 1.45 -5.64
CA VAL A 53 11.02 0.38 -6.16
C VAL A 53 10.77 0.23 -7.65
N THR A 54 11.73 0.65 -8.45
CA THR A 54 11.62 0.63 -9.92
C THR A 54 12.69 -0.27 -10.54
N PRO A 55 12.40 -0.90 -11.69
CA PRO A 55 13.42 -1.65 -12.43
C PRO A 55 14.47 -0.67 -12.98
N ASP A 56 15.71 -0.83 -12.55
CA ASP A 56 16.86 -0.04 -13.02
C ASP A 56 18.03 -0.99 -13.30
N PRO A 57 18.48 -1.14 -14.57
CA PRO A 57 19.55 -2.07 -14.92
C PRO A 57 20.88 -1.79 -14.20
N ASN A 58 21.13 -0.54 -13.80
CA ASN A 58 22.34 -0.15 -13.08
C ASN A 58 22.12 -0.05 -11.56
N GLY A 59 20.86 -0.16 -11.13
CA GLY A 59 20.44 -0.06 -9.75
C GLY A 59 21.02 -1.20 -8.91
N ARG A 60 21.47 -0.83 -7.70
CA ARG A 60 22.00 -1.77 -6.71
C ARG A 60 21.33 -1.52 -5.37
N VAL A 61 20.73 -2.56 -4.81
CA VAL A 61 20.05 -2.50 -3.50
C VAL A 61 20.47 -3.70 -2.66
N TYR A 62 20.92 -3.46 -1.42
CA TYR A 62 21.28 -4.52 -0.50
C TYR A 62 20.03 -5.27 -0.02
N VAL A 63 20.13 -6.61 0.03
CA VAL A 63 18.99 -7.46 0.43
C VAL A 63 18.53 -7.16 1.86
N HIS A 64 19.47 -6.85 2.74
CA HIS A 64 19.17 -6.54 4.13
C HIS A 64 18.47 -5.19 4.31
N ASP A 65 18.84 -4.20 3.49
CA ASP A 65 18.24 -2.87 3.55
C ASP A 65 16.81 -2.91 2.98
N LEU A 66 16.63 -3.65 1.88
CA LEU A 66 15.32 -3.92 1.30
C LEU A 66 14.42 -4.67 2.29
N TRP A 67 14.97 -5.68 2.98
CA TRP A 67 14.26 -6.40 4.03
C TRP A 67 13.79 -5.48 5.14
N PHE A 68 14.68 -4.61 5.63
CA PHE A 68 14.35 -3.71 6.72
C PHE A 68 13.24 -2.72 6.36
N LYS A 69 13.26 -2.19 5.12
CA LYS A 69 12.18 -1.35 4.61
C LYS A 69 10.86 -2.10 4.50
N LEU A 70 10.90 -3.33 3.97
CA LEU A 70 9.71 -4.18 3.88
C LEU A 70 9.17 -4.56 5.27
N GLN A 71 10.05 -4.77 6.24
CA GLN A 71 9.65 -5.05 7.62
C GLN A 71 8.93 -3.84 8.24
N ASN A 72 9.43 -2.62 8.02
CA ASN A 72 8.78 -1.41 8.50
C ASN A 72 7.40 -1.22 7.84
N PHE A 73 7.29 -1.46 6.53
CA PHE A 73 6.01 -1.46 5.84
C PHE A 73 4.99 -2.42 6.46
N TYR A 74 5.40 -3.64 6.84
CA TYR A 74 4.49 -4.56 7.52
C TYR A 74 4.06 -4.08 8.91
N VAL A 75 4.92 -3.36 9.63
CA VAL A 75 4.58 -2.76 10.92
C VAL A 75 3.59 -1.61 10.72
N ASP A 76 3.84 -0.77 9.73
CA ASP A 76 3.00 0.39 9.39
C ASP A 76 1.60 -0.05 8.94
N ASN A 77 1.51 -1.14 8.17
CA ASN A 77 0.24 -1.75 7.75
C ASN A 77 -0.44 -2.62 8.81
N GLY A 78 0.16 -2.77 10.00
CA GLY A 78 -0.38 -3.61 11.08
C GLY A 78 -0.34 -5.12 10.79
N THR A 79 0.35 -5.55 9.73
CA THR A 79 0.52 -6.97 9.38
C THR A 79 1.55 -7.66 10.29
N LEU A 80 2.52 -6.90 10.79
CA LEU A 80 3.56 -7.36 11.70
C LEU A 80 3.49 -6.57 13.01
N GLU A 81 3.26 -7.27 14.11
CA GLU A 81 3.35 -6.72 15.46
C GLU A 81 4.62 -7.20 16.13
N ARG A 82 5.39 -6.26 16.70
CA ARG A 82 6.60 -6.56 17.46
C ARG A 82 6.24 -6.55 18.94
N VAL A 83 6.14 -7.74 19.54
CA VAL A 83 5.87 -7.90 20.97
C VAL A 83 7.19 -8.05 21.71
N ASP A 84 7.46 -7.12 22.63
CA ASP A 84 8.64 -7.20 23.48
C ASP A 84 8.51 -8.37 24.46
N GLN A 85 9.53 -9.21 24.48
CA GLN A 85 9.64 -10.34 25.38
C GLN A 85 10.37 -9.89 26.66
N PRO A 86 10.01 -10.40 27.84
CA PRO A 86 10.67 -10.04 29.10
C PRO A 86 12.19 -10.31 29.12
N ASP A 87 12.70 -11.17 28.23
CA ASP A 87 14.14 -11.47 28.08
C ASP A 87 14.93 -10.42 27.27
N GLY A 88 14.31 -9.29 26.89
CA GLY A 88 14.96 -8.22 26.11
C GLY A 88 15.07 -8.50 24.62
N GLY A 89 14.42 -9.56 24.14
CA GLY A 89 14.18 -9.84 22.72
C GLY A 89 12.81 -9.33 22.27
N TYR A 90 12.57 -9.36 20.97
CA TYR A 90 11.25 -9.10 20.40
C TYR A 90 10.78 -10.32 19.61
N LYS A 91 9.49 -10.65 19.74
CA LYS A 91 8.82 -11.66 18.94
C LYS A 91 8.01 -10.98 17.84
N ASN A 92 8.20 -11.45 16.63
CA ASN A 92 7.39 -11.07 15.47
C ASN A 92 6.09 -11.87 15.49
N VAL A 93 4.96 -11.20 15.69
CA VAL A 93 3.62 -11.75 15.56
C VAL A 93 3.04 -11.31 14.23
N TRP A 94 2.76 -12.28 13.35
CA TRP A 94 2.21 -12.02 12.02
C TRP A 94 0.70 -12.14 12.08
N HIS A 95 0.00 -11.10 11.63
CA HIS A 95 -1.45 -11.08 11.51
C HIS A 95 -1.90 -11.62 10.15
N GLU A 96 -3.14 -12.07 10.07
CA GLU A 96 -3.71 -12.65 8.85
C GLU A 96 -3.87 -11.57 7.77
N GLN A 97 -3.30 -11.80 6.58
CA GLN A 97 -3.42 -10.88 5.46
C GLN A 97 -4.81 -10.96 4.82
N ALA A 98 -5.23 -9.85 4.19
CA ALA A 98 -6.50 -9.78 3.46
C ALA A 98 -6.63 -10.83 2.35
N ASN A 99 -5.50 -11.28 1.78
CA ASN A 99 -5.47 -12.27 0.71
C ASN A 99 -4.70 -13.53 1.14
N ARG A 100 -5.41 -14.65 1.30
CA ARG A 100 -4.84 -15.95 1.74
C ARG A 100 -3.77 -16.54 0.81
N TRP A 101 -3.78 -16.12 -0.46
CA TRP A 101 -2.87 -16.63 -1.49
C TRP A 101 -1.58 -15.84 -1.58
N ASP A 102 -1.57 -14.66 -0.98
CA ASP A 102 -0.41 -13.81 -0.89
C ASP A 102 0.25 -14.07 0.47
N ALA A 103 1.48 -14.57 0.43
CA ALA A 103 2.15 -15.03 1.63
C ALA A 103 3.29 -14.08 1.98
N ASN A 104 3.29 -13.63 3.22
CA ASN A 104 4.25 -12.68 3.76
C ASN A 104 5.70 -13.17 3.59
N VAL A 105 6.58 -12.22 3.35
CA VAL A 105 8.02 -12.45 3.43
C VAL A 105 8.41 -12.40 4.90
N THR A 106 8.80 -13.53 5.49
CA THR A 106 9.16 -13.60 6.91
C THR A 106 10.65 -13.42 7.18
N GLY A 107 11.48 -13.45 6.15
CA GLY A 107 12.91 -13.18 6.30
C GLY A 107 13.65 -12.86 5.01
N PRO A 108 14.91 -12.40 5.13
CA PRO A 108 15.72 -11.89 4.02
C PRO A 108 15.92 -12.90 2.88
N ASN A 109 15.98 -14.19 3.21
CA ASN A 109 16.21 -15.26 2.26
C ASN A 109 15.04 -15.45 1.28
N GLN A 110 13.83 -15.08 1.69
CA GLN A 110 12.61 -15.25 0.88
C GLN A 110 12.40 -14.10 -0.10
N ILE A 111 12.98 -12.92 0.17
CA ILE A 111 12.86 -11.72 -0.65
C ILE A 111 13.23 -12.03 -2.09
N PHE A 112 14.39 -12.64 -2.32
CA PHE A 112 14.85 -12.88 -3.70
C PHE A 112 13.86 -13.74 -4.50
N LYS A 113 13.30 -14.78 -3.89
CA LYS A 113 12.35 -15.67 -4.56
C LYS A 113 11.10 -14.91 -5.00
N ARG A 114 10.60 -13.99 -4.15
CA ARG A 114 9.40 -13.19 -4.43
C ARG A 114 9.67 -12.05 -5.41
N PHE A 115 10.73 -11.28 -5.19
CA PHE A 115 11.11 -10.19 -6.08
C PHE A 115 11.50 -10.68 -7.48
N LYS A 116 11.95 -11.92 -7.64
CA LYS A 116 12.19 -12.51 -8.97
C LYS A 116 10.89 -12.82 -9.73
N GLN A 117 9.77 -13.00 -9.03
CA GLN A 117 8.45 -13.13 -9.67
C GLN A 117 7.96 -11.77 -10.19
N LEU A 118 8.21 -10.69 -9.45
CA LEU A 118 7.85 -9.32 -9.83
C LEU A 118 8.77 -8.74 -10.90
N PHE A 119 10.08 -8.96 -10.75
CA PHE A 119 11.11 -8.43 -11.62
C PHE A 119 11.94 -9.59 -12.20
N PRO A 120 11.56 -10.15 -13.37
CA PRO A 120 12.23 -11.31 -13.95
C PRO A 120 13.72 -11.09 -14.25
N LYS A 121 14.12 -9.84 -14.45
CA LYS A 121 15.49 -9.41 -14.77
C LYS A 121 16.39 -9.22 -13.54
N ILE A 122 15.88 -9.44 -12.33
CA ILE A 122 16.64 -9.23 -11.10
C ILE A 122 17.67 -10.35 -10.87
N ASP A 123 18.89 -9.95 -10.52
CA ASP A 123 19.96 -10.86 -10.16
C ASP A 123 20.46 -10.61 -8.74
N LYS A 124 20.80 -11.69 -8.02
CA LYS A 124 21.42 -11.63 -6.69
C LYS A 124 22.91 -11.88 -6.80
N ARG A 125 23.72 -10.92 -6.35
CA ARG A 125 25.19 -11.01 -6.33
C ARG A 125 25.74 -10.83 -4.91
N ARG A 126 26.94 -11.34 -4.69
CA ARG A 126 27.66 -11.17 -3.42
C ARG A 126 28.67 -10.03 -3.58
N GLU A 127 28.67 -9.13 -2.61
CA GLU A 127 29.61 -8.00 -2.58
C GLU A 127 31.02 -8.48 -2.26
N THR A 128 31.95 -8.09 -3.12
CA THR A 128 33.37 -8.46 -3.06
C THR A 128 34.27 -7.23 -3.09
N GLN A 129 33.78 -6.11 -3.62
CA GLN A 129 34.56 -4.90 -3.86
C GLN A 129 34.62 -4.03 -2.60
N ASP A 130 33.48 -3.80 -1.95
CA ASP A 130 33.41 -2.87 -0.81
C ASP A 130 33.82 -3.54 0.51
N PRO A 131 34.80 -3.00 1.26
CA PRO A 131 35.27 -3.59 2.51
C PRO A 131 34.20 -3.57 3.61
N ASN A 132 33.34 -2.55 3.64
CA ASN A 132 32.27 -2.41 4.65
C ASN A 132 31.07 -3.34 4.40
N PHE A 133 30.85 -3.75 3.16
CA PHE A 133 29.72 -4.61 2.77
C PHE A 133 30.18 -5.99 2.31
N LYS A 134 31.47 -6.31 2.47
CA LYS A 134 32.08 -7.55 2.01
C LYS A 134 31.30 -8.77 2.50
N GLY A 135 30.91 -9.62 1.55
CA GLY A 135 30.15 -10.85 1.82
C GLY A 135 28.63 -10.68 1.92
N LYS A 136 28.11 -9.44 1.95
CA LYS A 136 26.66 -9.19 1.90
C LYS A 136 26.12 -9.44 0.49
N PHE A 137 24.82 -9.73 0.40
CA PHE A 137 24.15 -9.89 -0.88
C PHE A 137 23.43 -8.60 -1.28
N TYR A 138 23.47 -8.28 -2.56
CA TYR A 138 22.72 -7.19 -3.18
C TYR A 138 22.00 -7.67 -4.44
N PHE A 139 20.97 -6.95 -4.81
CA PHE A 139 20.24 -7.12 -6.06
C PHE A 139 20.75 -6.14 -7.11
N VAL A 140 20.82 -6.61 -8.35
CA VAL A 140 21.07 -5.82 -9.56
C VAL A 140 19.79 -5.82 -10.38
N GLY A 141 19.45 -4.68 -10.98
CA GLY A 141 18.26 -4.56 -11.82
C GLY A 141 17.08 -3.83 -11.14
N ILE A 142 17.27 -3.35 -9.92
CA ILE A 142 16.28 -2.54 -9.19
C ILE A 142 16.95 -1.34 -8.53
N SER A 143 16.24 -0.22 -8.46
CA SER A 143 16.60 0.96 -7.68
C SER A 143 15.51 1.23 -6.65
N LEU A 144 15.88 1.93 -5.58
CA LEU A 144 14.95 2.27 -4.51
C LEU A 144 14.97 3.77 -4.33
N ASN A 145 13.98 4.45 -4.90
CA ASN A 145 13.83 5.88 -4.75
C ASN A 145 13.30 6.17 -3.35
N SER A 146 14.14 6.76 -2.51
CA SER A 146 13.76 7.22 -1.17
C SER A 146 12.88 8.47 -1.24
N ALA A 147 11.80 8.44 -2.02
CA ALA A 147 10.76 9.45 -1.95
C ALA A 147 9.92 9.14 -0.72
N SER A 148 9.98 10.02 0.28
CA SER A 148 9.11 9.99 1.46
C SER A 148 7.65 9.93 1.02
N PRO A 149 6.79 9.08 1.62
CA PRO A 149 5.38 9.05 1.26
C PRO A 149 4.77 10.42 1.57
N ALA A 150 4.44 11.16 0.52
CA ALA A 150 3.69 12.40 0.63
C ALA A 150 2.30 12.04 1.16
N SER A 151 2.00 12.50 2.37
CA SER A 151 0.67 12.42 2.95
C SER A 151 -0.34 13.05 1.99
N PRO A 152 -1.46 12.39 1.65
CA PRO A 152 -2.51 13.04 0.87
C PRO A 152 -3.15 14.16 1.72
N PRO A 153 -3.31 15.39 1.22
CA PRO A 153 -4.05 16.42 1.93
C PRO A 153 -5.54 16.13 1.78
N TYR A 154 -6.12 15.34 2.69
CA TYR A 154 -7.57 15.26 2.83
C TYR A 154 -8.05 16.37 3.76
N SER A 155 -8.38 17.52 3.18
CA SER A 155 -9.18 18.58 3.81
C SER A 155 -10.32 18.98 2.87
N MET A 156 -11.25 18.05 2.64
CA MET A 156 -12.59 18.40 2.17
C MET A 156 -13.40 18.92 3.36
N GLY A 157 -13.11 20.16 3.77
CA GLY A 157 -13.99 20.93 4.64
C GLY A 157 -15.15 21.46 3.80
N VAL A 158 -16.28 20.75 3.85
CA VAL A 158 -17.56 21.18 3.28
C VAL A 158 -17.91 22.55 3.86
N SER A 159 -17.77 23.60 3.05
CA SER A 159 -18.32 24.92 3.36
C SER A 159 -19.84 24.87 3.23
N ALA A 160 -20.52 24.61 4.34
CA ALA A 160 -21.93 24.91 4.49
C ALA A 160 -22.07 26.39 4.88
N SER A 161 -22.52 27.22 3.93
CA SER A 161 -23.07 28.55 4.23
C SER A 161 -24.37 28.42 5.03
N PRO A 162 -24.63 29.34 5.97
CA PRO A 162 -26.00 29.71 6.30
C PRO A 162 -26.21 31.20 5.98
N SER A 163 -27.04 31.47 4.97
CA SER A 163 -27.62 32.80 4.78
C SER A 163 -28.94 32.92 5.55
N ALA A 164 -28.94 33.89 6.47
CA ALA A 164 -30.05 34.71 6.98
C ALA A 164 -31.33 34.05 7.54
N SER A 165 -31.66 34.40 8.79
CA SER A 165 -32.88 35.16 9.09
C SER A 165 -32.88 35.70 10.53
N LEU A 166 -33.15 37.01 10.64
CA LEU A 166 -33.33 37.79 11.86
C LEU A 166 -34.78 37.72 12.34
N CYS A 167 -35.06 37.43 13.61
CA CYS A 167 -36.22 37.98 14.39
C CYS A 167 -35.88 37.86 15.89
N PHE A 168 -35.59 38.98 16.58
CA PHE A 168 -36.46 39.76 17.48
C PHE A 168 -36.53 39.33 18.96
N THR A 169 -36.32 40.36 19.78
CA THR A 169 -36.16 40.51 21.23
C THR A 169 -37.30 39.99 22.12
N ASN A 170 -37.00 39.54 23.35
CA ASN A 170 -37.40 40.26 24.58
C ASN A 170 -36.64 39.77 25.83
N SER A 171 -36.74 40.55 26.91
CA SER A 171 -35.78 40.86 27.96
C SER A 171 -36.10 40.27 29.35
N ASN A 172 -35.15 40.50 30.28
CA ASN A 172 -35.19 40.38 31.76
C ASN A 172 -34.95 38.97 32.36
N SER A 173 -34.12 38.73 33.39
CA SER A 173 -33.50 39.59 34.41
C SER A 173 -32.48 38.81 35.30
N ALA A 174 -31.57 39.57 35.95
CA ALA A 174 -30.86 39.31 37.24
C ALA A 174 -29.79 38.17 37.33
N SER A 175 -28.48 38.47 37.35
CA SER A 175 -27.57 38.81 38.49
C SER A 175 -26.84 37.59 39.13
N PRO A 176 -25.70 37.73 39.85
CA PRO A 176 -24.47 37.01 39.53
C PRO A 176 -23.87 36.17 40.69
N GLU A 177 -22.69 35.61 40.43
CA GLU A 177 -21.70 35.05 41.37
C GLU A 177 -21.98 33.68 42.02
N LYS A 178 -21.04 32.73 41.86
CA LYS A 178 -19.95 32.51 42.83
C LYS A 178 -19.06 31.33 42.40
N LYS A 179 -17.75 31.61 42.39
CA LYS A 179 -16.67 30.63 42.46
C LYS A 179 -16.81 29.84 43.76
N MET A 180 -16.62 28.52 43.74
CA MET A 180 -15.93 27.85 44.84
C MET A 180 -15.27 26.55 44.39
N ILE A 181 -13.94 26.64 44.35
CA ILE A 181 -12.98 25.56 44.39
C ILE A 181 -13.19 24.81 45.71
N ASN A 182 -13.29 23.48 45.68
CA ASN A 182 -13.21 22.67 46.89
C ASN A 182 -11.99 21.75 46.80
N TYR A 183 -10.89 22.23 47.37
CA TYR A 183 -9.76 21.42 47.81
C TYR A 183 -9.99 21.02 49.26
N LEU A 184 -9.39 19.88 49.64
CA LEU A 184 -9.22 19.30 50.99
C LEU A 184 -10.28 18.27 51.39
N PHE A 185 -9.84 17.02 51.56
CA PHE A 185 -9.69 16.50 52.92
C PHE A 185 -8.59 15.42 52.97
N LEU A 186 -7.51 15.77 53.65
CA LEU A 186 -6.40 14.93 54.08
C LEU A 186 -6.81 14.20 55.36
N TRP A 187 -6.37 12.94 55.49
CA TRP A 187 -5.76 12.34 56.69
C TRP A 187 -6.54 12.37 58.02
N ASN A 188 -7.09 11.21 58.43
CA ASN A 188 -6.79 10.56 59.72
C ASN A 188 -7.61 9.27 59.92
N GLN A 189 -6.98 8.15 60.23
CA GLN A 189 -7.10 7.54 61.57
C GLN A 189 -6.22 6.28 61.69
N SER A 190 -5.42 6.29 62.75
CA SER A 190 -4.72 5.16 63.34
C SER A 190 -5.58 4.64 64.50
N GLN A 191 -5.74 3.31 64.57
CA GLN A 191 -5.59 2.49 65.78
C GLN A 191 -5.08 1.12 65.38
#